data_AF-A0A7C2WKA6-F1
#
_entry.id   AF-A0A7C2WKA6-F1
#
_cell.length_a   1.000
_cell.length_b   1.000
_cell.length_c   1.000
_cell.angle_alpha   90.00
_cell.angle_beta   90.00
_cell.angle_gamma   90.00
#
_symmetry.space_group_name_H-M   'P 1'
#
loop_
_entity.id
_entity.type
_entity.pdbx_description
1 polymer ?
#
loop_
_entity_poly.entity_id
_entity_poly.type
_entity_poly.pdbx_seq_one_letter_code
_entity_poly.pdbx_strand_id
1 'polypeptide(L)'
;MCFSGVIRHGRLRVLGLAALLVLAGIPAAAADTMVYTALVDGGAALSDEALIAIAQEMGAAESLHFQAGGALERRILRLGAPGVGCPGFTSMSRVDYEMKRGAAKTVQQSDGSREAVLEEGALKTVWRAPRSVGAAPFETVVFLNGEELYVERRLEEKTAAGVQPTVIRIDFATGSSIIQVFDRGAAAVAPADDTPLGPTPETTLEPAAVSAWGDPAKAAQNQLVQFTAPAQGFNVGMDSGWWPGGGTEEPGGFVLQVRLRAVGAYTYMGNVQGYFWLVDEILKPGAAAGSWGYDFGAELFTKAAIDLGFIGINPIQFDIPYIPNFDLRTTAYDTFETYLLDSVSTLHDVTPRRNLFSVDIVPLILGQVDIPDWLSWIPLSGGASVDVSIAADGAMTCDAIRVTDGCIFTEEGQEIDVIVPEEGYQELATYDENAELTITLDFFPALYIKVFSMRFDLPLFTIPWAPYEGPLDLPFNDAELNFSGTPSQGDVTDWFTERFIVNNDLSYKRIQFIPSMTSNRYTACIDPATAYGTDPAGHTPLPLGDDAFAEITLSGGKSVWLYGVEYDTFYVGSNGYITFTEGDTAKSETYDNHFRLPRVSGMFDDLKPQDGGEISWAQLPDRVVVTWDQV
;
A
#
# COMPACT_ATOMS: atom_id res chain seq x y z
N MET A 1 4.87 46.98 56.06
CA MET A 1 3.64 47.37 56.79
C MET A 1 2.51 46.50 56.24
N CYS A 2 2.24 45.31 56.84
CA CYS A 2 1.24 45.05 57.90
C CYS A 2 -0.21 45.04 57.33
N PHE A 3 -1.10 44.04 57.44
CA PHE A 3 -1.23 42.71 58.10
C PHE A 3 -2.39 41.94 57.38
N SER A 4 -2.23 40.65 57.02
CA SER A 4 -2.91 39.43 57.57
C SER A 4 -4.34 39.05 57.13
N GLY A 5 -4.55 37.76 56.83
CA GLY A 5 -5.86 37.08 56.91
C GLY A 5 -5.99 35.81 56.05
N VAL A 6 -5.82 34.63 56.67
CA VAL A 6 -5.82 33.27 56.08
C VAL A 6 -7.22 32.68 56.01
N ILE A 7 -7.64 32.07 54.88
CA ILE A 7 -8.46 30.82 54.84
C ILE A 7 -8.00 29.92 53.67
N ARG A 8 -7.98 28.62 53.97
CA ARG A 8 -7.39 27.46 53.29
C ARG A 8 -8.21 26.89 52.10
N HIS A 9 -7.46 26.14 51.28
CA HIS A 9 -7.82 25.02 50.38
C HIS A 9 -8.16 25.28 48.91
N GLY A 10 -7.45 24.53 48.05
CA GLY A 10 -7.98 24.03 46.79
C GLY A 10 -7.43 24.63 45.51
N ARG A 11 -6.12 24.49 45.23
CA ARG A 11 -5.62 24.55 43.85
C ARG A 11 -6.17 23.32 43.10
N LEU A 12 -7.35 23.41 42.47
CA LEU A 12 -7.70 22.52 41.36
C LEU A 12 -6.87 22.98 40.16
N ARG A 13 -5.67 22.44 40.05
CA ARG A 13 -4.87 22.51 38.83
C ARG A 13 -5.50 21.55 37.82
N VAL A 14 -5.64 22.04 36.61
CA VAL A 14 -5.68 21.29 35.35
C VAL A 14 -4.62 20.17 35.41
N LEU A 15 -5.05 18.98 35.79
CA LEU A 15 -4.27 17.75 35.98
C LEU A 15 -5.28 16.61 35.89
N GLY A 16 -5.70 16.31 34.65
CA GLY A 16 -6.67 15.25 34.38
C GLY A 16 -6.28 14.33 33.21
N LEU A 17 -5.36 14.76 32.33
CA LEU A 17 -5.02 14.00 31.12
C LEU A 17 -3.51 13.81 30.89
N ALA A 18 -2.71 13.90 31.95
CA ALA A 18 -1.26 13.67 31.91
C ALA A 18 -0.83 12.76 33.08
N ALA A 19 -1.55 11.67 33.29
CA ALA A 19 -1.23 10.64 34.27
C ALA A 19 -0.77 9.36 33.56
N LEU A 20 0.18 9.47 32.63
CA LEU A 20 0.97 8.33 32.18
C LEU A 20 2.25 8.25 33.02
N LEU A 21 2.38 7.15 33.76
CA LEU A 21 3.60 6.56 34.29
C LEU A 21 4.54 7.48 35.10
N VAL A 22 4.33 7.49 36.42
CA VAL A 22 5.39 7.81 37.37
C VAL A 22 6.45 6.70 37.31
N LEU A 23 7.45 6.86 36.44
CA LEU A 23 8.77 6.29 36.64
C LEU A 23 9.66 7.39 37.25
N ALA A 24 9.94 7.25 38.53
CA ALA A 24 10.91 8.08 39.22
C ALA A 24 12.31 7.68 38.76
N GLY A 25 13.02 8.63 38.13
CA GLY A 25 14.45 8.55 37.81
C GLY A 25 14.69 8.66 36.31
N ILE A 26 15.31 9.77 35.89
CA ILE A 26 15.92 9.89 34.56
C ILE A 26 17.22 9.08 34.58
N PRO A 27 17.32 8.01 33.78
CA PRO A 27 18.56 7.77 33.04
C PRO A 27 18.29 7.73 31.53
N ALA A 28 19.39 7.67 30.77
CA ALA A 28 19.51 7.76 29.31
C ALA A 28 18.49 6.92 28.49
N ALA A 29 18.32 7.30 27.21
CA ALA A 29 17.53 6.62 26.19
C ALA A 29 17.52 5.10 26.42
N ALA A 30 16.36 4.57 26.80
CA ALA A 30 16.19 3.14 27.02
C ALA A 30 16.17 2.45 25.65
N ALA A 31 16.78 1.27 25.56
CA ALA A 31 16.65 0.40 24.41
C ALA A 31 15.16 0.09 24.15
N ASP A 32 14.80 -0.03 22.87
CA ASP A 32 13.44 -0.37 22.45
C ASP A 32 12.98 -1.66 23.12
N THR A 33 11.79 -1.61 23.69
CA THR A 33 11.15 -2.80 24.28
C THR A 33 10.10 -3.31 23.31
N MET A 34 10.30 -4.51 22.80
CA MET A 34 9.29 -5.26 22.07
C MET A 34 8.24 -5.79 23.03
N VAL A 35 6.98 -5.62 22.70
CA VAL A 35 5.84 -6.07 23.48
C VAL A 35 4.99 -6.97 22.61
N TYR A 36 4.83 -8.22 23.04
CA TYR A 36 3.94 -9.17 22.40
C TYR A 36 2.65 -9.28 23.18
N THR A 37 1.49 -9.06 22.54
CA THR A 37 0.20 -9.10 23.24
C THR A 37 -0.82 -9.99 22.53
N ALA A 38 -1.38 -10.96 23.26
CA ALA A 38 -2.41 -11.86 22.75
C ALA A 38 -3.62 -11.92 23.67
N LEU A 39 -4.80 -12.05 23.08
CA LEU A 39 -6.05 -12.49 23.69
C LEU A 39 -6.26 -13.96 23.32
N VAL A 40 -6.49 -14.83 24.30
CA VAL A 40 -6.64 -16.26 24.10
C VAL A 40 -7.94 -16.72 24.74
N ASP A 41 -8.88 -17.17 23.92
CA ASP A 41 -10.11 -17.76 24.44
C ASP A 41 -9.83 -19.11 25.13
N GLY A 42 -10.47 -19.35 26.27
CA GLY A 42 -10.10 -20.46 27.17
C GLY A 42 -8.69 -20.35 27.77
N GLY A 43 -8.02 -19.21 27.62
CA GLY A 43 -6.65 -18.98 28.09
C GLY A 43 -6.45 -19.18 29.59
N ALA A 44 -7.52 -19.06 30.40
CA ALA A 44 -7.44 -19.21 31.85
C ALA A 44 -6.97 -20.63 32.25
N ALA A 45 -7.23 -21.63 31.41
CA ALA A 45 -6.81 -23.02 31.63
C ALA A 45 -5.36 -23.31 31.17
N LEU A 46 -4.71 -22.39 30.44
CA LEU A 46 -3.37 -22.57 29.88
C LEU A 46 -2.27 -22.12 30.85
N SER A 47 -1.08 -22.71 30.72
CA SER A 47 0.11 -22.29 31.47
C SER A 47 0.65 -20.96 30.95
N ASP A 48 1.46 -20.28 31.78
CA ASP A 48 2.09 -19.02 31.37
C ASP A 48 3.02 -19.23 30.17
N GLU A 49 3.76 -20.36 30.11
CA GLU A 49 4.63 -20.68 28.97
C GLU A 49 3.85 -20.85 27.66
N ALA A 50 2.69 -21.52 27.70
CA ALA A 50 1.85 -21.72 26.53
C ALA A 50 1.28 -20.38 26.02
N LEU A 51 0.84 -19.52 26.94
CA LEU A 51 0.34 -18.20 26.59
C LEU A 51 1.45 -17.28 26.04
N ILE A 52 2.66 -17.35 26.60
CA ILE A 52 3.82 -16.59 26.10
C ILE A 52 4.16 -16.98 24.66
N ALA A 53 4.19 -18.29 24.37
CA ALA A 53 4.42 -18.79 23.01
C ALA A 53 3.35 -18.28 22.03
N ILE A 54 2.07 -18.35 22.41
CA ILE A 54 0.97 -17.81 21.60
C ILE A 54 1.14 -16.30 21.37
N ALA A 55 1.54 -15.53 22.39
CA ALA A 55 1.79 -14.09 22.24
C ALA A 55 2.92 -13.79 21.24
N GLN A 56 4.03 -14.53 21.33
CA GLN A 56 5.19 -14.32 20.48
C GLN A 56 4.96 -14.79 19.03
N GLU A 57 4.24 -15.89 18.82
CA GLU A 57 3.99 -16.45 17.50
C GLU A 57 2.78 -15.82 16.80
N MET A 58 1.67 -15.66 17.53
CA MET A 58 0.36 -15.29 17.00
C MET A 58 -0.18 -13.97 17.56
N GLY A 59 0.44 -13.43 18.61
CA GLY A 59 0.03 -12.14 19.19
C GLY A 59 0.49 -10.93 18.38
N ALA A 60 -0.05 -9.77 18.75
CA ALA A 60 0.44 -8.49 18.30
C ALA A 60 1.89 -8.29 18.74
N ALA A 61 2.71 -7.61 17.95
CA ALA A 61 4.07 -7.21 18.32
C ALA A 61 4.21 -5.70 18.19
N GLU A 62 4.77 -5.04 19.19
CA GLU A 62 4.85 -3.58 19.26
C GLU A 62 6.20 -3.14 19.82
N SER A 63 6.86 -2.15 19.23
CA SER A 63 8.02 -1.52 19.86
C SER A 63 7.59 -0.34 20.74
N LEU A 64 8.20 -0.24 21.90
CA LEU A 64 8.07 0.87 22.84
C LEU A 64 9.40 1.61 22.92
N HIS A 65 9.38 2.89 22.52
CA HIS A 65 10.52 3.79 22.58
C HIS A 65 10.23 4.98 23.51
N PHE A 66 11.05 5.17 24.53
CA PHE A 66 10.92 6.32 25.44
C PHE A 66 11.78 7.48 24.95
N GLN A 67 11.14 8.54 24.46
CA GLN A 67 11.80 9.73 23.96
C GLN A 67 12.38 10.60 25.10
N ALA A 68 13.37 11.42 24.75
CA ALA A 68 13.92 12.42 25.66
C ALA A 68 12.82 13.42 26.09
N GLY A 69 12.44 13.40 27.37
CA GLY A 69 11.36 14.22 27.92
C GLY A 69 10.17 13.43 28.48
N GLY A 70 10.18 12.10 28.34
CA GLY A 70 9.18 11.21 28.95
C GLY A 70 7.96 10.92 28.07
N ALA A 71 7.96 11.38 26.82
CA ALA A 71 7.00 10.92 25.82
C ALA A 71 7.30 9.46 25.45
N LEU A 72 6.26 8.64 25.37
CA LEU A 72 6.34 7.25 24.94
C LEU A 72 5.85 7.17 23.49
N GLU A 73 6.71 6.69 22.62
CA GLU A 73 6.38 6.31 21.26
C GLU A 73 6.12 4.80 21.23
N ARG A 74 4.95 4.41 20.71
CA ARG A 74 4.55 3.02 20.58
C ARG A 74 4.26 2.75 19.12
N ARG A 75 4.99 1.82 18.51
CA ARG A 75 4.82 1.42 17.12
C ARG A 75 4.34 -0.01 17.08
N ILE A 76 3.20 -0.26 16.45
CA ILE A 76 2.76 -1.63 16.19
C ILE A 76 3.59 -2.16 15.02
N LEU A 77 4.27 -3.28 15.20
CA LEU A 77 5.02 -3.98 14.14
C LEU A 77 4.21 -5.14 13.55
N ARG A 78 3.30 -5.72 14.32
CA ARG A 78 2.41 -6.81 13.89
C ARG A 78 1.09 -6.74 14.65
N LEU A 79 -0.04 -6.86 13.95
CA LEU A 79 -1.37 -6.88 14.59
C LEU A 79 -1.67 -8.22 15.30
N GLY A 80 -1.06 -9.31 14.84
CA GLY A 80 -1.30 -10.68 15.31
C GLY A 80 -2.34 -11.43 14.48
N ALA A 81 -2.48 -12.73 14.72
CA ALA A 81 -3.45 -13.58 14.04
C ALA A 81 -4.89 -13.16 14.40
N PRO A 82 -5.87 -13.29 13.47
CA PRO A 82 -7.26 -12.94 13.73
C PRO A 82 -7.83 -13.62 14.98
N GLY A 83 -8.46 -12.85 15.86
CA GLY A 83 -9.02 -13.34 17.13
C GLY A 83 -7.99 -13.64 18.22
N VAL A 84 -6.69 -13.51 17.94
CA VAL A 84 -5.60 -13.75 18.90
C VAL A 84 -4.79 -12.48 19.18
N GLY A 85 -4.46 -11.69 18.16
CA GLY A 85 -3.74 -10.44 18.32
C GLY A 85 -4.47 -9.43 19.21
N CYS A 86 -3.76 -8.79 20.15
CA CYS A 86 -4.33 -7.76 21.02
C CYS A 86 -3.42 -6.50 21.06
N PRO A 87 -3.24 -5.82 19.92
CA PRO A 87 -2.33 -4.67 19.80
C PRO A 87 -2.83 -3.50 20.64
N GLY A 88 -1.94 -2.65 21.13
CA GLY A 88 -2.31 -1.43 21.84
C GLY A 88 -2.76 -1.65 23.29
N PHE A 89 -2.92 -2.89 23.72
CA PHE A 89 -3.36 -3.18 25.09
C PHE A 89 -2.33 -2.71 26.12
N THR A 90 -2.79 -2.16 27.23
CA THR A 90 -1.94 -1.75 28.36
C THR A 90 -2.75 -1.89 29.64
N SER A 91 -2.22 -2.65 30.59
CA SER A 91 -2.81 -2.69 31.93
C SER A 91 -2.46 -1.43 32.75
N MET A 92 -3.47 -0.91 33.45
CA MET A 92 -3.36 0.21 34.39
C MET A 92 -3.36 -0.21 35.87
N SER A 93 -3.57 -1.50 36.18
CA SER A 93 -3.80 -1.97 37.55
C SER A 93 -2.67 -1.61 38.53
N ARG A 94 -1.41 -1.67 38.08
CA ARG A 94 -0.26 -1.30 38.91
C ARG A 94 -0.17 0.21 39.18
N VAL A 95 -0.59 1.02 38.22
CA VAL A 95 -0.64 2.49 38.37
C VAL A 95 -1.72 2.87 39.38
N ASP A 96 -2.89 2.24 39.27
CA ASP A 96 -3.99 2.44 40.20
C ASP A 96 -3.60 2.10 41.64
N TYR A 97 -2.87 1.00 41.84
CA TYR A 97 -2.33 0.66 43.16
C TYR A 97 -1.42 1.78 43.70
N GLU A 98 -0.45 2.26 42.91
CA GLU A 98 0.47 3.30 43.38
C GLU A 98 -0.25 4.62 43.72
N MET A 99 -1.29 4.98 42.95
CA MET A 99 -2.09 6.19 43.18
C MET A 99 -3.06 6.05 44.37
N LYS A 100 -3.72 4.90 44.49
CA LYS A 100 -4.86 4.71 45.41
C LYS A 100 -4.53 3.94 46.69
N ARG A 101 -3.35 3.29 46.81
CA ARG A 101 -2.99 2.50 48.01
C ARG A 101 -3.08 3.27 49.33
N GLY A 102 -2.94 4.60 49.31
CA GLY A 102 -3.08 5.43 50.51
C GLY A 102 -4.52 5.53 51.03
N ALA A 103 -5.51 5.29 50.17
CA ALA A 103 -6.93 5.26 50.51
C ALA A 103 -7.46 3.83 50.78
N ALA A 104 -6.69 2.80 50.41
CA ALA A 104 -7.06 1.40 50.58
C ALA A 104 -6.85 0.91 52.02
N LYS A 105 -7.66 -0.06 52.47
CA LYS A 105 -7.43 -0.79 53.71
C LYS A 105 -6.33 -1.81 53.49
N THR A 106 -5.21 -1.67 54.20
CA THR A 106 -4.03 -2.53 54.01
C THR A 106 -3.83 -3.51 55.16
N VAL A 107 -3.54 -4.78 54.84
CA VAL A 107 -3.18 -5.83 55.80
C VAL A 107 -1.86 -6.46 55.38
N GLN A 108 -0.93 -6.61 56.33
CA GLN A 108 0.31 -7.35 56.12
C GLN A 108 0.08 -8.82 56.43
N GLN A 109 0.42 -9.70 55.49
CA GLN A 109 0.23 -11.14 55.60
C GLN A 109 1.42 -11.81 56.31
N SER A 110 1.22 -13.04 56.79
CA SER A 110 2.23 -13.82 57.53
C SER A 110 3.45 -14.20 56.68
N ASP A 111 3.30 -14.29 55.36
CA ASP A 111 4.37 -14.51 54.38
C ASP A 111 5.17 -13.23 54.06
N GLY A 112 4.76 -12.08 54.61
CA GLY A 112 5.37 -10.78 54.39
C GLY A 112 4.86 -10.03 53.15
N SER A 113 3.90 -10.60 52.40
CA SER A 113 3.16 -9.88 51.36
C SER A 113 2.20 -8.85 51.98
N ARG A 114 1.73 -7.92 51.14
CA ARG A 114 0.78 -6.87 51.55
C ARG A 114 -0.47 -6.98 50.69
N GLU A 115 -1.62 -7.06 51.35
CA GLU A 115 -2.92 -6.98 50.69
C GLU A 115 -3.51 -5.57 50.92
N ALA A 116 -4.00 -4.94 49.86
CA ALA A 116 -4.67 -3.65 49.89
C ALA A 116 -6.05 -3.78 49.25
N VAL A 117 -7.09 -3.38 49.98
CA VAL A 117 -8.48 -3.51 49.53
C VAL A 117 -9.11 -2.12 49.42
N LEU A 118 -9.66 -1.81 48.25
CA LEU A 118 -10.42 -0.59 47.98
C LEU A 118 -11.84 -0.96 47.52
N GLU A 119 -12.84 -0.31 48.11
CA GLU A 119 -14.25 -0.48 47.77
C GLU A 119 -14.82 0.89 47.36
N GLU A 120 -15.32 1.00 46.14
CA GLU A 120 -15.89 2.22 45.53
C GLU A 120 -17.28 1.88 44.96
N GLY A 121 -18.32 2.02 45.78
CA GLY A 121 -19.68 1.64 45.40
C GLY A 121 -19.83 0.13 45.20
N ALA A 122 -20.16 -0.29 43.97
CA ALA A 122 -20.29 -1.70 43.59
C ALA A 122 -18.94 -2.36 43.23
N LEU A 123 -17.89 -1.56 43.03
CA LEU A 123 -16.56 -2.03 42.62
C LEU A 123 -15.71 -2.32 43.85
N LYS A 124 -15.03 -3.48 43.84
CA LYS A 124 -14.02 -3.82 44.83
C LYS A 124 -12.74 -4.28 44.15
N THR A 125 -11.63 -3.65 44.49
CA THR A 125 -10.29 -4.00 43.99
C THR A 125 -9.42 -4.49 45.14
N VAL A 126 -8.78 -5.63 44.94
CA VAL A 126 -7.83 -6.24 45.88
C VAL A 126 -6.46 -6.32 45.19
N TRP A 127 -5.47 -5.65 45.75
CA TRP A 127 -4.07 -5.76 45.31
C TRP A 127 -3.26 -6.60 46.29
N ARG A 128 -2.47 -7.55 45.78
CA ARG A 128 -1.52 -8.34 46.56
C ARG A 128 -0.11 -8.04 46.08
N ALA A 129 0.63 -7.30 46.90
CA ALA A 129 2.02 -6.94 46.62
C ALA A 129 2.97 -7.94 47.31
N PRO A 130 3.89 -8.59 46.57
CA PRO A 130 4.83 -9.55 47.14
C PRO A 130 5.83 -8.86 48.08
N ARG A 131 6.47 -9.63 48.97
CA ARG A 131 7.47 -9.12 49.92
C ARG A 131 8.65 -8.43 49.23
N SER A 132 9.04 -8.93 48.05
CA SER A 132 10.09 -8.36 47.22
C SER A 132 9.78 -8.61 45.74
N VAL A 133 10.21 -7.68 44.89
CA VAL A 133 10.11 -7.80 43.42
C VAL A 133 10.79 -9.10 42.96
N GLY A 134 10.13 -9.85 42.08
CA GLY A 134 10.61 -11.12 41.55
C GLY A 134 10.38 -12.35 42.44
N ALA A 135 9.90 -12.21 43.69
CA ALA A 135 9.64 -13.37 44.56
C ALA A 135 8.30 -14.07 44.25
N ALA A 136 7.30 -13.31 43.79
CA ALA A 136 6.00 -13.76 43.31
C ALA A 136 5.39 -12.65 42.42
N PRO A 137 4.37 -12.93 41.60
CA PRO A 137 3.67 -11.90 40.84
C PRO A 137 3.02 -10.85 41.75
N PHE A 138 2.94 -9.61 41.27
CA PHE A 138 1.99 -8.64 41.79
C PHE A 138 0.61 -9.00 41.25
N GLU A 139 -0.39 -9.16 42.13
CA GLU A 139 -1.73 -9.60 41.74
C GLU A 139 -2.76 -8.50 41.96
N THR A 140 -3.70 -8.35 41.03
CA THR A 140 -4.89 -7.51 41.16
C THR A 140 -6.12 -8.35 40.90
N VAL A 141 -7.07 -8.37 41.84
CA VAL A 141 -8.37 -9.02 41.68
C VAL A 141 -9.45 -7.95 41.71
N VAL A 142 -10.31 -7.93 40.71
CA VAL A 142 -11.41 -6.95 40.61
C VAL A 142 -12.74 -7.68 40.70
N PHE A 143 -13.63 -7.15 41.54
CA PHE A 143 -15.00 -7.61 41.71
C PHE A 143 -16.00 -6.50 41.36
N LEU A 144 -17.11 -6.87 40.76
CA LEU A 144 -18.26 -6.00 40.53
C LEU A 144 -19.50 -6.66 41.13
N ASN A 145 -20.21 -5.94 42.00
CA ASN A 145 -21.38 -6.47 42.73
C ASN A 145 -21.11 -7.77 43.51
N GLY A 146 -19.84 -8.01 43.88
CA GLY A 146 -19.41 -9.22 44.59
C GLY A 146 -19.05 -10.40 43.70
N GLU A 147 -19.21 -10.29 42.37
CA GLU A 147 -18.73 -11.29 41.40
C GLU A 147 -17.34 -10.91 40.90
N GLU A 148 -16.45 -11.90 40.73
CA GLU A 148 -15.10 -11.69 40.19
C GLU A 148 -15.18 -11.35 38.71
N LEU A 149 -14.54 -10.26 38.29
CA LEU A 149 -14.43 -9.87 36.89
C LEU A 149 -13.18 -10.44 36.25
N TYR A 150 -12.02 -10.19 36.87
CA TYR A 150 -10.74 -10.66 36.39
C TYR A 150 -9.67 -10.71 37.49
N VAL A 151 -8.64 -11.51 37.22
CA VAL A 151 -7.40 -11.58 37.99
C VAL A 151 -6.24 -11.19 37.07
N GLU A 152 -5.52 -10.13 37.41
CA GLU A 152 -4.26 -9.77 36.77
C GLU A 152 -3.08 -10.26 37.60
N ARG A 153 -2.15 -10.97 36.97
CA ARG A 153 -0.85 -11.38 37.51
C ARG A 153 0.26 -10.71 36.71
N ARG A 154 1.10 -9.96 37.41
CA ARG A 154 2.20 -9.18 36.83
C ARG A 154 3.54 -9.67 37.38
N LEU A 155 4.33 -10.30 36.51
CA LEU A 155 5.71 -10.66 36.82
C LEU A 155 6.59 -9.41 36.64
N GLU A 156 7.32 -9.06 37.70
CA GLU A 156 8.12 -7.84 37.75
C GLU A 156 9.58 -8.16 38.02
N GLU A 157 10.47 -7.42 37.37
CA GLU A 157 11.91 -7.43 37.63
C GLU A 157 12.41 -6.04 38.04
N LYS A 158 13.57 -6.02 38.70
CA LYS A 158 14.23 -4.77 39.11
C LYS A 158 15.33 -4.44 38.10
N THR A 159 15.15 -3.33 37.39
CA THR A 159 16.11 -2.81 36.40
C THR A 159 16.78 -1.52 36.88
N ALA A 160 17.75 -1.01 36.12
CA ALA A 160 18.34 0.32 36.37
C ALA A 160 17.32 1.46 36.23
N ALA A 161 16.25 1.26 35.44
CA ALA A 161 15.17 2.22 35.22
C ALA A 161 14.01 2.06 36.23
N GLY A 162 14.11 1.14 37.18
CA GLY A 162 13.08 0.87 38.18
C GLY A 162 12.44 -0.51 38.07
N VAL A 163 11.27 -0.68 38.68
CA VAL A 163 10.51 -1.94 38.63
C VAL A 163 9.73 -1.98 37.32
N GLN A 164 9.96 -3.01 36.50
CA GLN A 164 9.36 -3.14 35.18
C GLN A 164 8.71 -4.53 35.01
N PRO A 165 7.66 -4.67 34.19
CA PRO A 165 7.05 -5.97 33.92
C PRO A 165 7.91 -6.78 32.96
N THR A 166 7.93 -8.09 33.13
CA THR A 166 8.38 -9.04 32.09
C THR A 166 7.19 -9.71 31.43
N VAL A 167 6.15 -10.02 32.22
CA VAL A 167 4.88 -10.58 31.74
C VAL A 167 3.72 -9.97 32.52
N ILE A 168 2.63 -9.67 31.82
CA ILE A 168 1.33 -9.36 32.42
C ILE A 168 0.33 -10.37 31.88
N ARG A 169 -0.36 -11.08 32.77
CA ARG A 169 -1.44 -11.99 32.42
C ARG A 169 -2.72 -11.53 33.09
N ILE A 170 -3.82 -11.47 32.36
CA ILE A 170 -5.16 -11.18 32.88
C ILE A 170 -6.05 -12.36 32.53
N ASP A 171 -6.62 -13.01 33.53
CA ASP A 171 -7.62 -14.05 33.36
C ASP A 171 -9.00 -13.44 33.67
N PHE A 172 -9.90 -13.49 32.69
CA PHE A 172 -11.29 -13.05 32.87
C PHE A 172 -12.14 -14.18 33.42
N ALA A 173 -13.17 -13.85 34.19
CA ALA A 173 -14.12 -14.84 34.71
C ALA A 173 -14.89 -15.58 33.60
N THR A 174 -14.92 -15.04 32.38
CA THR A 174 -15.47 -15.68 31.17
C THR A 174 -14.62 -16.86 30.66
N GLY A 175 -13.37 -17.00 31.13
CA GLY A 175 -12.45 -18.07 30.76
C GLY A 175 -11.36 -17.67 29.76
N SER A 176 -11.47 -16.52 29.10
CA SER A 176 -10.44 -15.98 28.20
C SER A 176 -9.32 -15.29 28.99
N SER A 177 -8.14 -15.16 28.39
CA SER A 177 -6.99 -14.46 29.00
C SER A 177 -6.32 -13.51 28.04
N ILE A 178 -5.86 -12.35 28.54
CA ILE A 178 -4.88 -11.51 27.84
C ILE A 178 -3.50 -11.77 28.42
N ILE A 179 -2.49 -11.87 27.57
CA ILE A 179 -1.09 -11.92 27.98
C ILE A 179 -0.25 -10.88 27.23
N GLN A 180 0.60 -10.17 27.96
CA GLN A 180 1.64 -9.28 27.43
C GLN A 180 3.02 -9.79 27.82
N VAL A 181 3.95 -9.84 26.87
CA VAL A 181 5.34 -10.25 27.06
C VAL A 181 6.25 -9.11 26.66
N PHE A 182 7.14 -8.69 27.55
CA PHE A 182 8.06 -7.56 27.32
C PHE A 182 9.47 -8.11 27.04
N ASP A 183 9.91 -8.02 25.80
CA ASP A 183 11.24 -8.41 25.32
C ASP A 183 12.11 -7.17 25.07
N ARG A 184 13.25 -7.11 25.74
CA ARG A 184 14.16 -5.94 25.72
C ARG A 184 15.41 -6.17 24.86
N GLY A 185 15.49 -7.28 24.12
CA GLY A 185 16.67 -7.69 23.35
C GLY A 185 16.54 -7.54 21.83
N ALA A 186 15.39 -7.15 21.31
CA ALA A 186 15.10 -7.11 19.87
C ALA A 186 15.43 -5.74 19.23
N ALA A 187 15.94 -5.74 17.99
CA ALA A 187 16.37 -4.53 17.28
C ALA A 187 15.18 -3.69 16.78
N ALA A 188 15.30 -2.37 16.89
CA ALA A 188 14.33 -1.38 16.46
C ALA A 188 14.33 -1.16 14.94
N VAL A 189 13.16 -0.91 14.34
CA VAL A 189 13.01 -0.47 12.94
C VAL A 189 12.76 1.04 12.92
N ALA A 190 13.50 1.78 12.10
CA ALA A 190 13.46 3.24 12.02
C ALA A 190 12.13 3.78 11.44
N PRO A 191 11.65 4.96 11.87
CA PRO A 191 10.44 5.60 11.31
C PRO A 191 10.73 6.27 9.95
N ALA A 192 9.72 6.29 9.08
CA ALA A 192 9.73 7.02 7.81
C ALA A 192 9.34 8.50 8.03
N ASP A 193 9.96 9.41 7.27
CA ASP A 193 9.78 10.87 7.37
C ASP A 193 8.43 11.35 6.79
N ASP A 194 7.67 12.10 7.59
CA ASP A 194 6.43 12.79 7.18
C ASP A 194 6.77 14.03 6.30
N THR A 195 6.68 13.91 4.98
CA THR A 195 6.76 15.07 4.06
C THR A 195 5.48 15.18 3.22
N PRO A 196 4.82 16.35 3.12
CA PRO A 196 3.58 16.48 2.34
C PRO A 196 3.84 16.95 0.91
N LEU A 197 3.43 16.19 -0.11
CA LEU A 197 3.44 16.65 -1.52
C LEU A 197 2.30 16.08 -2.38
N GLY A 198 1.57 16.99 -3.03
CA GLY A 198 1.08 16.88 -4.42
C GLY A 198 -0.20 16.08 -4.75
N PRO A 199 -1.02 16.51 -5.73
CA PRO A 199 -2.11 15.72 -6.28
C PRO A 199 -1.61 14.60 -7.21
N THR A 200 -2.25 13.43 -7.15
CA THR A 200 -2.00 12.23 -7.97
C THR A 200 -2.44 12.42 -9.44
N PRO A 201 -1.61 12.09 -10.44
CA PRO A 201 -2.00 12.04 -11.84
C PRO A 201 -2.52 10.66 -12.26
N GLU A 202 -3.40 10.61 -13.26
CA GLU A 202 -3.62 9.43 -14.11
C GLU A 202 -2.33 9.19 -14.90
N THR A 203 -1.63 8.08 -14.66
CA THR A 203 -0.39 7.76 -15.37
C THR A 203 -0.53 6.45 -16.12
N THR A 204 -0.62 6.58 -17.43
CA THR A 204 -0.27 5.52 -18.36
C THR A 204 1.25 5.41 -18.41
N LEU A 205 1.76 4.20 -18.29
CA LEU A 205 3.20 3.93 -18.38
C LEU A 205 3.67 4.17 -19.82
N GLU A 206 4.70 5.01 -19.97
CA GLU A 206 5.48 5.13 -21.19
C GLU A 206 6.82 4.43 -20.91
N PRO A 207 7.12 3.26 -21.50
CA PRO A 207 8.49 2.74 -21.48
C PRO A 207 9.46 3.83 -21.89
N ALA A 208 10.54 3.97 -21.12
CA ALA A 208 11.62 4.86 -21.50
C ALA A 208 12.15 4.43 -22.87
N ALA A 209 12.16 5.36 -23.82
CA ALA A 209 12.56 5.07 -25.18
C ALA A 209 14.04 4.67 -25.24
N VAL A 210 14.32 3.45 -25.68
CA VAL A 210 15.70 3.07 -25.99
C VAL A 210 16.13 3.87 -27.21
N SER A 211 17.14 4.73 -27.08
CA SER A 211 17.63 5.48 -28.23
C SER A 211 18.11 4.49 -29.31
N ALA A 212 17.55 4.58 -30.52
CA ALA A 212 17.97 3.75 -31.66
C ALA A 212 19.40 4.04 -32.17
N TRP A 213 20.18 4.81 -31.40
CA TRP A 213 21.49 5.35 -31.76
C TRP A 213 22.58 4.86 -30.80
N GLY A 214 22.62 3.55 -30.55
CA GLY A 214 23.85 2.89 -30.15
C GLY A 214 24.82 2.87 -31.34
N ASP A 215 26.10 3.17 -31.13
CA ASP A 215 27.17 3.30 -32.15
C ASP A 215 27.06 2.24 -33.28
N PRO A 216 26.38 2.54 -34.41
CA PRO A 216 26.12 1.56 -35.46
C PRO A 216 27.39 1.14 -36.18
N ALA A 217 28.51 1.83 -35.92
CA ALA A 217 29.80 1.52 -36.50
C ALA A 217 30.49 0.30 -35.84
N LYS A 218 29.88 -0.33 -34.81
CA LYS A 218 30.49 -1.43 -34.04
C LYS A 218 29.71 -2.75 -33.98
N ALA A 219 28.50 -2.86 -34.52
CA ALA A 219 27.74 -4.13 -34.49
C ALA A 219 27.59 -4.73 -35.89
N ALA A 220 27.96 -6.02 -36.05
CA ALA A 220 27.72 -6.77 -37.28
C ALA A 220 26.25 -7.21 -37.41
N GLN A 221 25.57 -7.49 -36.30
CA GLN A 221 24.12 -7.69 -36.19
C GLN A 221 23.63 -7.21 -34.81
N ASN A 222 22.44 -6.58 -34.75
CA ASN A 222 21.78 -6.20 -33.50
C ASN A 222 20.30 -6.56 -33.56
N GLN A 223 19.70 -6.80 -32.40
CA GLN A 223 18.27 -7.04 -32.28
C GLN A 223 17.71 -6.31 -31.07
N LEU A 224 16.59 -5.61 -31.25
CA LEU A 224 15.80 -5.07 -30.15
C LEU A 224 14.94 -6.19 -29.55
N VAL A 225 14.96 -6.33 -28.24
CA VAL A 225 14.13 -7.25 -27.46
C VAL A 225 13.20 -6.49 -26.53
N GLN A 226 12.10 -7.13 -26.16
CA GLN A 226 11.12 -6.59 -25.23
C GLN A 226 10.65 -7.69 -24.28
N PHE A 227 10.80 -7.42 -22.98
CA PHE A 227 10.21 -8.16 -21.88
C PHE A 227 9.05 -7.35 -21.32
N THR A 228 7.88 -7.96 -21.23
CA THR A 228 6.63 -7.34 -20.79
C THR A 228 6.00 -8.22 -19.72
N ALA A 229 5.78 -7.64 -18.55
CA ALA A 229 4.98 -8.22 -17.49
C ALA A 229 3.59 -7.56 -17.54
N PRO A 230 2.54 -8.27 -17.99
CA PRO A 230 1.21 -7.70 -18.11
C PRO A 230 0.63 -7.31 -16.75
N ALA A 231 -0.31 -6.38 -16.77
CA ALA A 231 -1.08 -5.96 -15.61
C ALA A 231 -1.69 -7.17 -14.88
N GLN A 232 -1.19 -7.43 -13.67
CA GLN A 232 -1.75 -8.45 -12.78
C GLN A 232 -2.42 -7.78 -11.59
N GLY A 233 -3.59 -8.31 -11.19
CA GLY A 233 -4.29 -7.79 -10.02
C GLY A 233 -4.80 -8.87 -9.08
N PHE A 234 -4.88 -8.51 -7.79
CA PHE A 234 -5.43 -9.35 -6.74
C PHE A 234 -6.13 -8.50 -5.68
N ASN A 235 -7.10 -9.11 -4.96
CA ASN A 235 -7.90 -8.45 -3.93
C ASN A 235 -7.49 -8.93 -2.54
N VAL A 236 -7.06 -8.01 -1.69
CA VAL A 236 -6.73 -8.26 -0.28
C VAL A 236 -7.82 -7.70 0.62
N GLY A 237 -8.25 -8.46 1.63
CA GLY A 237 -9.29 -8.03 2.57
C GLY A 237 -8.82 -8.11 4.01
N MET A 238 -9.09 -7.07 4.80
CA MET A 238 -8.85 -7.00 6.24
C MET A 238 -10.15 -6.77 7.00
N ASP A 239 -10.23 -7.35 8.20
CA ASP A 239 -11.12 -6.93 9.28
C ASP A 239 -10.33 -6.94 10.60
N SER A 240 -10.11 -5.77 11.20
CA SER A 240 -9.33 -5.62 12.43
C SER A 240 -10.03 -6.19 13.66
N GLY A 241 -11.33 -6.50 13.59
CA GLY A 241 -12.17 -6.65 14.79
C GLY A 241 -12.29 -5.32 15.56
N TRP A 242 -12.96 -5.34 16.72
CA TRP A 242 -13.00 -4.15 17.57
C TRP A 242 -11.63 -3.91 18.22
N TRP A 243 -11.25 -2.64 18.39
CA TRP A 243 -9.94 -2.27 18.93
C TRP A 243 -10.13 -1.11 19.89
N PRO A 244 -9.73 -1.21 21.18
CA PRO A 244 -9.20 -2.40 21.84
C PRO A 244 -10.32 -3.45 22.05
N GLY A 245 -10.19 -4.71 21.60
CA GLY A 245 -11.21 -5.76 21.84
C GLY A 245 -11.27 -6.89 20.80
N GLY A 246 -10.59 -8.01 21.05
CA GLY A 246 -10.37 -9.06 20.06
C GLY A 246 -11.62 -9.84 19.61
N GLY A 247 -11.90 -9.76 18.30
CA GLY A 247 -12.56 -10.80 17.50
C GLY A 247 -14.08 -10.99 17.64
N THR A 248 -14.75 -10.36 18.60
CA THR A 248 -16.21 -10.51 18.79
C THR A 248 -17.02 -9.61 17.84
N GLU A 249 -18.29 -9.98 17.58
CA GLU A 249 -19.21 -9.11 16.81
C GLU A 249 -19.59 -7.84 17.59
N GLU A 250 -19.58 -7.90 18.93
CA GLU A 250 -19.98 -6.81 19.81
C GLU A 250 -18.78 -6.06 20.43
N PRO A 251 -18.89 -4.73 20.63
CA PRO A 251 -17.88 -3.91 21.33
C PRO A 251 -17.80 -4.22 22.83
N GLY A 252 -16.60 -4.44 23.36
CA GLY A 252 -16.31 -4.65 24.80
C GLY A 252 -16.04 -3.36 25.60
N GLY A 253 -16.06 -3.40 26.94
CA GLY A 253 -16.08 -2.22 27.85
C GLY A 253 -14.85 -1.29 27.89
N PHE A 254 -14.39 -0.78 26.75
CA PHE A 254 -13.32 0.21 26.59
C PHE A 254 -13.87 1.59 26.20
N VAL A 255 -13.18 2.65 26.62
CA VAL A 255 -13.63 4.04 26.46
C VAL A 255 -13.84 4.45 25.00
N LEU A 256 -13.01 3.98 24.08
CA LEU A 256 -13.19 4.13 22.64
C LEU A 256 -12.74 2.84 21.99
N GLN A 257 -13.59 2.28 21.14
CA GLN A 257 -13.26 1.16 20.27
C GLN A 257 -13.48 1.53 18.81
N VAL A 258 -12.62 1.03 17.91
CA VAL A 258 -12.73 1.16 16.46
C VAL A 258 -12.62 -0.20 15.80
N ARG A 259 -13.34 -0.43 14.70
CA ARG A 259 -13.19 -1.60 13.83
C ARG A 259 -12.97 -1.13 12.42
N LEU A 260 -11.90 -1.59 11.80
CA LEU A 260 -11.47 -1.25 10.46
C LEU A 260 -11.64 -2.47 9.58
N ARG A 261 -12.37 -2.32 8.49
CA ARG A 261 -12.37 -3.27 7.38
C ARG A 261 -11.83 -2.56 6.16
N ALA A 262 -11.05 -3.27 5.37
CA ALA A 262 -10.50 -2.72 4.16
C ALA A 262 -10.47 -3.79 3.08
N VAL A 263 -10.75 -3.40 1.85
CA VAL A 263 -10.52 -4.23 0.67
C VAL A 263 -9.60 -3.45 -0.25
N GLY A 264 -8.40 -3.96 -0.47
CA GLY A 264 -7.42 -3.40 -1.39
C GLY A 264 -7.40 -4.17 -2.71
N ALA A 265 -7.24 -3.46 -3.81
CA ALA A 265 -6.89 -4.02 -5.10
C ALA A 265 -5.60 -3.35 -5.58
N TYR A 266 -4.73 -4.13 -6.22
CA TYR A 266 -3.52 -3.59 -6.84
C TYR A 266 -3.41 -4.06 -8.28
N THR A 267 -2.76 -3.25 -9.11
CA THR A 267 -2.27 -3.64 -10.42
C THR A 267 -0.79 -3.35 -10.50
N TYR A 268 0.01 -4.32 -10.90
CA TYR A 268 1.43 -4.14 -11.18
C TYR A 268 1.74 -4.48 -12.62
N MET A 269 2.72 -3.78 -13.19
CA MET A 269 3.18 -4.05 -14.55
C MET A 269 4.62 -3.59 -14.73
N GLY A 270 5.30 -4.19 -15.70
CA GLY A 270 6.69 -3.90 -16.02
C GLY A 270 6.94 -4.04 -17.51
N ASN A 271 7.79 -3.19 -18.04
CA ASN A 271 8.26 -3.24 -19.42
C ASN A 271 9.76 -2.98 -19.44
N VAL A 272 10.52 -3.87 -20.08
CA VAL A 272 11.96 -3.71 -20.30
C VAL A 272 12.22 -3.90 -21.78
N GLN A 273 12.85 -2.91 -22.40
CA GLN A 273 13.26 -2.95 -23.79
C GLN A 273 14.77 -2.77 -23.87
N GLY A 274 15.42 -3.47 -24.78
CA GLY A 274 16.85 -3.28 -24.95
C GLY A 274 17.42 -4.01 -26.14
N TYR A 275 18.71 -3.80 -26.40
CA TYR A 275 19.40 -4.45 -27.50
C TYR A 275 20.17 -5.69 -27.04
N PHE A 276 20.31 -6.65 -27.95
CA PHE A 276 21.35 -7.67 -27.91
C PHE A 276 22.20 -7.58 -29.18
N TRP A 277 23.49 -7.82 -29.04
CA TRP A 277 24.46 -7.80 -30.13
C TRP A 277 25.10 -9.17 -30.27
N LEU A 278 25.20 -9.67 -31.50
CA LEU A 278 25.96 -10.88 -31.82
C LEU A 278 27.03 -10.53 -32.86
N VAL A 279 28.29 -10.65 -32.46
CA VAL A 279 29.46 -10.36 -33.33
C VAL A 279 30.51 -11.43 -33.10
N ASP A 280 30.94 -12.11 -34.16
CA ASP A 280 32.01 -13.13 -34.11
C ASP A 280 31.80 -14.15 -32.96
N GLU A 281 30.59 -14.71 -32.85
CA GLU A 281 30.19 -15.66 -31.79
C GLU A 281 30.15 -15.08 -30.36
N ILE A 282 30.30 -13.76 -30.20
CA ILE A 282 30.14 -13.06 -28.92
C ILE A 282 28.75 -12.45 -28.81
N LEU A 283 27.96 -12.90 -27.83
CA LEU A 283 26.66 -12.32 -27.48
C LEU A 283 26.83 -11.32 -26.32
N LYS A 284 26.18 -10.16 -26.43
CA LYS A 284 26.24 -9.09 -25.44
C LYS A 284 24.88 -8.38 -25.24
N PRO A 285 24.45 -8.10 -23.99
CA PRO A 285 23.39 -7.15 -23.72
C PRO A 285 23.87 -5.72 -24.03
N GLY A 286 23.11 -5.01 -24.85
CA GLY A 286 23.36 -3.62 -25.23
C GLY A 286 22.62 -2.62 -24.34
N ALA A 287 22.44 -1.40 -24.85
CA ALA A 287 21.61 -0.40 -24.17
C ALA A 287 20.17 -0.89 -24.00
N ALA A 288 19.60 -0.58 -22.85
CA ALA A 288 18.23 -0.93 -22.49
C ALA A 288 17.56 0.26 -21.80
N ALA A 289 16.26 0.15 -21.62
CA ALA A 289 15.46 1.05 -20.82
C ALA A 289 14.17 0.34 -20.45
N GLY A 290 13.56 0.75 -19.36
CA GLY A 290 12.34 0.14 -18.90
C GLY A 290 11.57 1.00 -17.94
N SER A 291 10.45 0.45 -17.51
CA SER A 291 9.57 1.06 -16.53
C SER A 291 8.86 -0.02 -15.75
N TRP A 292 8.56 0.25 -14.50
CA TRP A 292 7.71 -0.60 -13.68
C TRP A 292 6.98 0.24 -12.66
N GLY A 293 5.93 -0.34 -12.10
CA GLY A 293 5.29 0.25 -10.95
C GLY A 293 4.00 -0.44 -10.56
N TYR A 294 3.33 0.19 -9.61
CA TYR A 294 2.11 -0.31 -9.04
C TYR A 294 1.06 0.79 -8.98
N ASP A 295 -0.18 0.34 -8.96
CA ASP A 295 -1.35 1.14 -8.64
C ASP A 295 -2.17 0.39 -7.60
N PHE A 296 -2.32 0.99 -6.42
CA PHE A 296 -3.06 0.40 -5.31
C PHE A 296 -4.21 1.30 -4.89
N GLY A 297 -5.41 0.72 -4.83
CA GLY A 297 -6.61 1.35 -4.29
C GLY A 297 -7.17 0.54 -3.12
N ALA A 298 -7.66 1.21 -2.08
CA ALA A 298 -8.36 0.59 -0.97
C ALA A 298 -9.73 1.22 -0.73
N GLU A 299 -10.75 0.37 -0.60
CA GLU A 299 -12.03 0.72 -0.02
C GLU A 299 -12.02 0.46 1.49
N LEU A 300 -12.30 1.49 2.28
CA LEU A 300 -12.28 1.43 3.75
C LEU A 300 -13.69 1.49 4.34
N PHE A 301 -13.97 0.60 5.30
CA PHE A 301 -15.20 0.60 6.10
C PHE A 301 -14.84 0.62 7.58
N THR A 302 -15.35 1.59 8.34
CA THR A 302 -15.01 1.72 9.76
C THR A 302 -16.22 1.83 10.66
N LYS A 303 -16.13 1.25 11.86
CA LYS A 303 -17.08 1.43 12.96
C LYS A 303 -16.34 1.97 14.19
N ALA A 304 -17.03 2.71 15.06
CA ALA A 304 -16.53 3.04 16.38
C ALA A 304 -17.62 2.93 17.44
N ALA A 305 -17.23 2.62 18.68
CA ALA A 305 -18.09 2.54 19.86
C ALA A 305 -17.38 3.24 21.03
N ILE A 306 -18.14 3.78 22.00
CA ILE A 306 -17.56 4.51 23.14
C ILE A 306 -18.25 4.06 24.43
N ASP A 307 -17.46 3.69 25.45
CA ASP A 307 -17.96 3.35 26.79
C ASP A 307 -17.51 4.39 27.84
N LEU A 308 -18.45 5.20 28.33
CA LEU A 308 -18.21 6.23 29.35
C LEU A 308 -18.60 5.79 30.77
N GLY A 309 -18.68 4.49 31.06
CA GLY A 309 -19.14 3.96 32.36
C GLY A 309 -18.41 4.50 33.60
N PHE A 310 -17.20 5.05 33.45
CA PHE A 310 -16.40 5.62 34.54
C PHE A 310 -16.87 7.00 35.05
N ILE A 311 -17.76 7.70 34.32
CA ILE A 311 -18.34 8.99 34.75
C ILE A 311 -19.78 8.88 35.29
N GLY A 312 -20.28 7.65 35.56
CA GLY A 312 -21.60 7.44 36.14
C GLY A 312 -22.76 7.60 35.15
N ILE A 313 -22.48 7.51 33.86
CA ILE A 313 -23.45 7.48 32.76
C ILE A 313 -23.58 6.02 32.30
N ASN A 314 -24.79 5.55 31.98
CA ASN A 314 -24.99 4.21 31.40
C ASN A 314 -24.19 4.08 30.09
N PRO A 315 -23.66 2.89 29.74
CA PRO A 315 -22.95 2.68 28.49
C PRO A 315 -23.77 3.20 27.29
N ILE A 316 -23.23 4.19 26.56
CA ILE A 316 -23.88 4.75 25.37
C ILE A 316 -23.31 4.02 24.16
N GLN A 317 -23.92 2.91 23.78
CA GLN A 317 -23.64 2.29 22.49
C GLN A 317 -24.29 3.13 21.39
N PHE A 318 -23.49 3.63 20.45
CA PHE A 318 -24.00 4.24 19.22
C PHE A 318 -23.29 3.61 18.04
N ASP A 319 -24.07 3.16 17.06
CA ASP A 319 -23.54 2.77 15.77
C ASP A 319 -23.33 4.02 14.93
N ILE A 320 -22.11 4.21 14.43
CA ILE A 320 -21.86 5.20 13.40
C ILE A 320 -22.42 4.62 12.09
N PRO A 321 -23.34 5.32 11.41
CA PRO A 321 -23.81 4.87 10.11
C PRO A 321 -22.66 4.81 9.11
N TYR A 322 -22.70 3.75 8.31
CA TYR A 322 -21.88 3.49 7.13
C TYR A 322 -21.27 4.75 6.50
N ILE A 323 -19.93 4.80 6.46
CA ILE A 323 -19.20 5.76 5.64
C ILE A 323 -19.28 5.26 4.19
N PRO A 324 -19.75 6.08 3.24
CA PRO A 324 -19.76 5.70 1.83
C PRO A 324 -18.33 5.48 1.31
N ASN A 325 -18.16 4.58 0.34
CA ASN A 325 -16.92 4.24 -0.36
C ASN A 325 -15.89 5.38 -0.32
N PHE A 326 -14.90 5.25 0.58
CA PHE A 326 -13.76 6.14 0.64
C PHE A 326 -12.65 5.52 -0.22
N ASP A 327 -12.44 6.10 -1.40
CA ASP A 327 -11.38 5.70 -2.32
C ASP A 327 -10.05 6.33 -1.88
N LEU A 328 -9.15 5.48 -1.42
CA LEU A 328 -7.78 5.84 -1.09
C LEU A 328 -6.84 5.13 -2.06
N ARG A 329 -6.12 5.89 -2.87
CA ARG A 329 -5.26 5.37 -3.94
C ARG A 329 -3.85 5.92 -3.82
N THR A 330 -2.86 5.07 -4.03
CA THR A 330 -1.44 5.40 -4.15
C THR A 330 -0.91 4.72 -5.41
N THR A 331 0.01 5.41 -6.09
CA THR A 331 0.49 4.98 -7.38
C THR A 331 1.92 5.47 -7.52
N ALA A 332 2.85 4.56 -7.77
CA ALA A 332 4.23 4.92 -8.06
C ALA A 332 4.72 4.15 -9.27
N TYR A 333 5.41 4.86 -10.15
CA TYR A 333 6.08 4.33 -11.32
C TYR A 333 7.49 4.91 -11.38
N ASP A 334 8.45 4.09 -11.81
CA ASP A 334 9.82 4.50 -12.07
C ASP A 334 10.23 4.06 -13.48
N THR A 335 11.16 4.81 -14.05
CA THR A 335 11.75 4.56 -15.36
C THR A 335 13.25 4.46 -15.21
N PHE A 336 13.86 3.51 -15.91
CA PHE A 336 15.30 3.25 -15.85
C PHE A 336 15.89 3.11 -17.25
N GLU A 337 17.18 3.39 -17.40
CA GLU A 337 17.90 3.41 -18.69
C GLU A 337 18.81 2.19 -18.86
N THR A 338 18.44 1.05 -18.26
CA THR A 338 19.28 -0.14 -18.25
C THR A 338 18.49 -1.46 -18.18
N TYR A 339 19.16 -2.61 -18.08
CA TYR A 339 18.54 -3.91 -17.82
C TYR A 339 18.41 -4.23 -16.32
N LEU A 340 18.87 -3.34 -15.42
CA LEU A 340 18.90 -3.54 -13.96
C LEU A 340 19.76 -4.74 -13.50
N LEU A 341 20.72 -5.20 -14.30
CA LEU A 341 21.59 -6.34 -13.92
C LEU A 341 22.59 -5.96 -12.81
N ASP A 342 23.06 -4.71 -12.81
CA ASP A 342 23.99 -4.16 -11.82
C ASP A 342 23.46 -2.87 -11.16
N SER A 343 22.17 -2.60 -11.35
CA SER A 343 21.49 -1.40 -10.88
C SER A 343 20.12 -1.74 -10.28
N VAL A 344 19.57 -0.80 -9.52
CA VAL A 344 18.28 -0.94 -8.83
C VAL A 344 17.38 0.23 -9.20
N SER A 345 16.12 -0.07 -9.48
CA SER A 345 15.05 0.92 -9.61
C SER A 345 14.20 0.91 -8.35
N THR A 346 13.80 2.08 -7.85
CA THR A 346 13.11 2.20 -6.56
C THR A 346 11.86 3.05 -6.67
N LEU A 347 10.81 2.62 -5.98
CA LEU A 347 9.53 3.31 -5.88
C LEU A 347 9.31 3.79 -4.45
N HIS A 348 8.77 4.99 -4.32
CA HIS A 348 8.34 5.54 -3.04
C HIS A 348 7.15 6.47 -3.27
N ASP A 349 6.04 6.23 -2.57
CA ASP A 349 4.90 7.13 -2.55
C ASP A 349 4.24 7.14 -1.17
N VAL A 350 3.81 8.31 -0.72
CA VAL A 350 3.11 8.52 0.55
C VAL A 350 1.96 9.49 0.33
N THR A 351 0.75 9.02 0.58
CA THR A 351 -0.44 9.87 0.50
C THR A 351 -0.56 10.76 1.75
N PRO A 352 -1.06 12.00 1.61
CA PRO A 352 -1.33 12.84 2.77
C PRO A 352 -2.42 12.23 3.64
N ARG A 353 -2.37 12.47 4.96
CA ARG A 353 -3.43 12.04 5.88
C ARG A 353 -4.77 12.61 5.45
N ARG A 354 -5.75 11.73 5.22
CA ARG A 354 -7.12 12.10 4.88
C ARG A 354 -8.06 11.73 6.02
N ASN A 355 -8.98 12.63 6.35
CA ASN A 355 -9.99 12.32 7.36
C ASN A 355 -10.96 11.27 6.82
N LEU A 356 -11.03 10.13 7.49
CA LEU A 356 -11.95 9.05 7.16
C LEU A 356 -13.31 9.32 7.80
N PHE A 357 -13.31 9.71 9.08
CA PHE A 357 -14.50 10.24 9.75
C PHE A 357 -14.19 11.11 10.98
N SER A 358 -15.19 11.86 11.41
CA SER A 358 -15.25 12.54 12.71
C SER A 358 -16.67 12.39 13.28
N VAL A 359 -16.80 11.89 14.51
CA VAL A 359 -18.09 11.78 15.20
C VAL A 359 -18.13 12.73 16.38
N ASP A 360 -19.18 13.53 16.45
CA ASP A 360 -19.47 14.40 17.58
C ASP A 360 -20.37 13.66 18.57
N ILE A 361 -19.85 13.40 19.76
CA ILE A 361 -20.54 12.65 20.81
C ILE A 361 -21.10 13.56 21.89
N VAL A 362 -20.77 14.86 21.86
CA VAL A 362 -21.31 15.83 22.81
C VAL A 362 -22.85 15.86 22.76
N PRO A 363 -23.53 15.89 21.61
CA PRO A 363 -25.00 15.83 21.57
C PRO A 363 -25.60 14.56 22.18
N LEU A 364 -24.90 13.42 22.12
CA LEU A 364 -25.34 12.14 22.70
C LEU A 364 -25.21 12.13 24.23
N ILE A 365 -24.23 12.85 24.77
CA ILE A 365 -23.92 12.94 26.20
C ILE A 365 -24.76 14.04 26.89
N LEU A 366 -25.01 15.17 26.22
CA LEU A 366 -25.76 16.31 26.77
C LEU A 366 -27.24 15.98 27.09
N GLY A 367 -27.78 14.89 26.54
CA GLY A 367 -29.11 14.37 26.91
C GLY A 367 -29.13 13.60 28.23
N GLN A 368 -27.98 13.30 28.84
CA GLN A 368 -27.85 12.44 30.02
C GLN A 368 -27.11 13.09 31.19
N VAL A 369 -26.62 14.34 31.06
CA VAL A 369 -25.88 15.06 32.11
C VAL A 369 -26.37 16.50 32.23
N ASP A 370 -26.67 16.95 33.45
CA ASP A 370 -26.98 18.35 33.74
C ASP A 370 -25.72 19.22 33.62
N ILE A 371 -25.61 19.95 32.50
CA ILE A 371 -24.61 21.00 32.33
C ILE A 371 -25.05 22.27 33.06
N PRO A 372 -24.17 22.92 33.85
CA PRO A 372 -24.50 24.22 34.47
C PRO A 372 -24.93 25.26 33.42
N ASP A 373 -26.00 26.02 33.70
CA ASP A 373 -26.58 26.99 32.76
C ASP A 373 -25.56 27.96 32.13
N TRP A 374 -24.51 28.32 32.87
CA TRP A 374 -23.46 29.20 32.40
C TRP A 374 -22.55 28.60 31.32
N LEU A 375 -22.60 27.29 31.06
CA LEU A 375 -21.87 26.61 29.97
C LEU A 375 -22.72 26.45 28.70
N SER A 376 -24.05 26.62 28.78
CA SER A 376 -24.98 26.35 27.69
C SER A 376 -24.83 27.26 26.45
N TRP A 377 -24.21 28.42 26.60
CA TRP A 377 -23.98 29.39 25.51
C TRP A 377 -22.67 29.15 24.74
N ILE A 378 -21.79 28.25 25.22
CA ILE A 378 -20.52 27.93 24.58
C ILE A 378 -20.77 26.80 23.56
N PRO A 379 -20.56 27.02 22.25
CA PRO A 379 -20.60 25.94 21.27
C PRO A 379 -19.46 24.97 21.56
N LEU A 380 -19.80 23.84 22.17
CA LEU A 380 -18.88 22.76 22.50
C LEU A 380 -19.30 21.52 21.70
N SER A 381 -18.34 20.95 21.00
CA SER A 381 -18.45 19.71 20.24
C SER A 381 -17.21 18.88 20.57
N GLY A 382 -17.29 17.57 20.45
CA GLY A 382 -16.16 16.71 20.76
C GLY A 382 -16.49 15.26 20.59
N GLY A 383 -15.49 14.45 20.28
CA GLY A 383 -15.66 13.02 20.07
C GLY A 383 -14.43 12.38 19.46
N ALA A 384 -14.62 11.42 18.58
CA ALA A 384 -13.54 10.64 18.00
C ALA A 384 -13.42 10.90 16.50
N SER A 385 -12.20 10.84 15.96
CA SER A 385 -11.92 10.88 14.53
C SER A 385 -10.88 9.83 14.18
N VAL A 386 -10.89 9.40 12.93
CA VAL A 386 -9.82 8.56 12.35
C VAL A 386 -9.40 9.22 11.05
N ASP A 387 -8.11 9.49 10.93
CA ASP A 387 -7.48 9.82 9.66
C ASP A 387 -6.76 8.58 9.11
N VAL A 388 -6.48 8.56 7.81
CA VAL A 388 -5.76 7.47 7.15
C VAL A 388 -4.76 8.01 6.13
N SER A 389 -3.61 7.36 6.00
CA SER A 389 -2.66 7.52 4.89
C SER A 389 -2.20 6.16 4.39
N ILE A 390 -1.67 6.13 3.18
CA ILE A 390 -0.92 5.02 2.59
C ILE A 390 0.53 5.46 2.42
N ALA A 391 1.47 4.60 2.76
CA ALA A 391 2.86 4.64 2.37
C ALA A 391 3.19 3.38 1.57
N ALA A 392 3.98 3.51 0.53
CA ALA A 392 4.40 2.38 -0.28
C ALA A 392 5.82 2.56 -0.81
N ASP A 393 6.59 1.48 -0.69
CA ASP A 393 8.01 1.41 -1.00
C ASP A 393 8.25 0.17 -1.86
N GLY A 394 9.02 0.30 -2.93
CA GLY A 394 9.37 -0.81 -3.80
C GLY A 394 10.79 -0.73 -4.32
N ALA A 395 11.36 -1.88 -4.66
CA ALA A 395 12.64 -1.98 -5.34
C ALA A 395 12.59 -3.11 -6.37
N MET A 396 13.26 -2.93 -7.51
CA MET A 396 13.41 -3.96 -8.53
C MET A 396 14.85 -4.00 -9.04
N THR A 397 15.37 -5.22 -9.15
CA THR A 397 16.64 -5.56 -9.83
C THR A 397 16.40 -6.64 -10.89
N CYS A 398 17.37 -6.86 -11.77
CA CYS A 398 17.46 -8.06 -12.58
C CYS A 398 18.59 -8.93 -12.04
N ASP A 399 18.28 -10.12 -11.58
CA ASP A 399 19.29 -11.06 -11.09
C ASP A 399 20.09 -11.66 -12.27
N ALA A 400 19.40 -11.96 -13.37
CA ALA A 400 20.03 -12.46 -14.58
C ALA A 400 19.13 -12.35 -15.81
N ILE A 401 19.74 -12.32 -16.99
CA ILE A 401 19.07 -12.69 -18.24
C ILE A 401 19.59 -14.06 -18.68
N ARG A 402 18.72 -15.06 -18.74
CA ARG A 402 19.06 -16.44 -19.09
C ARG A 402 18.61 -16.78 -20.49
N VAL A 403 19.45 -17.49 -21.23
CA VAL A 403 19.14 -17.97 -22.58
C VAL A 403 19.02 -19.49 -22.58
N THR A 404 18.15 -20.04 -23.42
CA THR A 404 17.84 -21.48 -23.49
C THR A 404 19.04 -22.36 -23.85
N ASP A 405 20.08 -21.82 -24.48
CA ASP A 405 21.35 -22.48 -24.76
C ASP A 405 22.28 -22.59 -23.52
N GLY A 406 21.87 -21.98 -22.39
CA GLY A 406 22.61 -21.94 -21.14
C GLY A 406 23.44 -20.69 -20.91
N CYS A 407 23.40 -19.69 -21.81
CA CYS A 407 24.05 -18.41 -21.57
C CYS A 407 23.33 -17.62 -20.46
N ILE A 408 24.10 -16.97 -19.57
CA ILE A 408 23.56 -16.24 -18.42
C ILE A 408 24.31 -14.92 -18.26
N PHE A 409 23.60 -13.80 -18.40
CA PHE A 409 24.11 -12.46 -18.16
C PHE A 409 23.70 -11.99 -16.77
N THR A 410 24.65 -11.57 -15.95
CA THR A 410 24.44 -11.04 -14.60
C THR A 410 24.95 -9.60 -14.44
N GLU A 411 25.56 -9.03 -15.48
CA GLU A 411 26.05 -7.63 -15.51
C GLU A 411 25.78 -7.02 -16.89
N GLU A 412 25.46 -5.72 -16.97
CA GLU A 412 25.14 -5.01 -18.22
C GLU A 412 26.28 -4.98 -19.23
N GLY A 413 27.52 -5.11 -18.76
CA GLY A 413 28.71 -5.14 -19.61
C GLY A 413 29.16 -6.52 -20.06
N GLN A 414 28.52 -7.59 -19.60
CA GLN A 414 29.01 -8.96 -19.75
C GLN A 414 28.97 -9.45 -21.19
N GLU A 415 30.02 -10.13 -21.63
CA GLU A 415 30.15 -10.71 -22.98
C GLU A 415 30.38 -12.22 -22.85
N ILE A 416 29.66 -13.02 -23.62
CA ILE A 416 29.69 -14.48 -23.55
C ILE A 416 29.87 -15.06 -24.96
N ASP A 417 30.80 -16.02 -25.09
CA ASP A 417 30.95 -16.85 -26.30
C ASP A 417 29.73 -17.78 -26.43
N VAL A 418 29.05 -17.75 -27.58
CA VAL A 418 27.92 -18.63 -27.89
C VAL A 418 28.25 -19.51 -29.09
N ILE A 419 27.76 -20.75 -29.07
CA ILE A 419 27.93 -21.65 -30.21
C ILE A 419 26.88 -21.30 -31.26
N VAL A 420 27.30 -20.63 -32.33
CA VAL A 420 26.40 -20.30 -33.45
C VAL A 420 26.36 -21.48 -34.43
N PRO A 421 25.19 -22.10 -34.67
CA PRO A 421 25.08 -23.19 -35.64
C PRO A 421 25.08 -22.66 -37.09
N GLU A 422 25.20 -23.54 -38.08
CA GLU A 422 25.27 -23.13 -39.51
C GLU A 422 24.02 -22.38 -39.98
N GLU A 423 22.86 -22.69 -39.37
CA GLU A 423 21.57 -22.03 -39.58
C GLU A 423 21.43 -20.66 -38.88
N GLY A 424 22.43 -20.25 -38.09
CA GLY A 424 22.44 -19.00 -37.32
C GLY A 424 21.84 -19.13 -35.92
N TYR A 425 22.00 -18.10 -35.09
CA TYR A 425 21.66 -18.16 -33.67
C TYR A 425 20.19 -17.81 -33.42
N GLN A 426 19.44 -18.72 -32.79
CA GLN A 426 18.03 -18.52 -32.43
C GLN A 426 17.72 -19.18 -31.09
N GLU A 427 17.43 -18.38 -30.06
CA GLU A 427 17.18 -18.88 -28.68
C GLU A 427 16.16 -17.98 -27.95
N LEU A 428 15.61 -18.44 -26.82
CA LEU A 428 14.73 -17.65 -25.96
C LEU A 428 15.53 -17.08 -24.77
N ALA A 429 15.35 -15.79 -24.51
CA ALA A 429 15.87 -15.09 -23.35
C ALA A 429 14.77 -14.87 -22.31
N THR A 430 15.06 -15.18 -21.04
CA THR A 430 14.21 -14.94 -19.87
C THR A 430 14.85 -13.85 -19.02
N TYR A 431 14.07 -12.85 -18.63
CA TYR A 431 14.49 -11.78 -17.72
C TYR A 431 14.11 -12.19 -16.30
N ASP A 432 15.09 -12.59 -15.49
CA ASP A 432 14.89 -12.97 -14.10
C ASP A 432 15.01 -11.71 -13.23
N GLU A 433 13.88 -11.15 -12.85
CA GLU A 433 13.80 -10.03 -11.94
C GLU A 433 13.76 -10.46 -10.47
N ASN A 434 14.13 -9.54 -9.59
CA ASN A 434 13.83 -9.61 -8.18
C ASN A 434 13.20 -8.28 -7.77
N ALA A 435 11.87 -8.28 -7.60
CA ALA A 435 11.14 -7.11 -7.14
C ALA A 435 10.57 -7.34 -5.73
N GLU A 436 10.59 -6.28 -4.93
CA GLU A 436 9.95 -6.22 -3.62
C GLU A 436 9.01 -5.03 -3.58
N LEU A 437 7.86 -5.20 -2.94
CA LEU A 437 6.90 -4.13 -2.71
C LEU A 437 6.35 -4.23 -1.29
N THR A 438 6.23 -3.08 -0.65
CA THR A 438 5.57 -2.91 0.65
C THR A 438 4.55 -1.81 0.50
N ILE A 439 3.31 -2.10 0.88
CA ILE A 439 2.22 -1.12 0.95
C ILE A 439 1.71 -1.16 2.38
N THR A 440 1.66 -0.01 3.04
CA THR A 440 1.19 0.17 4.41
C THR A 440 0.12 1.25 4.47
N LEU A 441 -1.02 0.94 5.07
CA LEU A 441 -2.05 1.89 5.45
C LEU A 441 -1.93 2.23 6.93
N ASP A 442 -1.68 3.49 7.24
CA ASP A 442 -1.64 3.99 8.60
C ASP A 442 -2.95 4.67 8.97
N PHE A 443 -3.62 4.15 10.00
CA PHE A 443 -4.79 4.78 10.59
C PHE A 443 -4.39 5.56 11.85
N PHE A 444 -4.90 6.77 11.98
CA PHE A 444 -4.61 7.69 13.08
C PHE A 444 -5.87 8.04 13.87
N PRO A 445 -6.30 7.19 14.81
CA PRO A 445 -7.37 7.55 15.74
C PRO A 445 -6.97 8.71 16.65
N ALA A 446 -7.90 9.66 16.81
CA ALA A 446 -7.78 10.81 17.69
C ALA A 446 -9.08 11.08 18.43
N LEU A 447 -8.98 11.66 19.63
CA LEU A 447 -10.09 12.34 20.27
C LEU A 447 -10.02 13.82 19.94
N TYR A 448 -11.14 14.49 19.71
CA TYR A 448 -11.16 15.92 19.45
C TYR A 448 -12.13 16.65 20.36
N ILE A 449 -11.79 17.91 20.66
CA ILE A 449 -12.69 18.88 21.27
C ILE A 449 -12.71 20.11 20.38
N LYS A 450 -13.91 20.56 20.03
CA LYS A 450 -14.17 21.79 19.31
C LYS A 450 -14.85 22.79 20.23
N VAL A 451 -14.21 23.94 20.43
CA VAL A 451 -14.76 25.08 21.16
C VAL A 451 -14.88 26.23 20.18
N PHE A 452 -16.09 26.72 19.94
CA PHE A 452 -16.37 27.62 18.83
C PHE A 452 -15.89 27.06 17.48
N SER A 453 -15.02 27.77 16.77
CA SER A 453 -14.39 27.36 15.51
C SER A 453 -13.03 26.67 15.70
N MET A 454 -12.52 26.57 16.93
CA MET A 454 -11.21 25.98 17.21
C MET A 454 -11.36 24.49 17.53
N ARG A 455 -10.66 23.63 16.79
CA ARG A 455 -10.57 22.19 17.03
C ARG A 455 -9.21 21.85 17.64
N PHE A 456 -9.22 21.00 18.65
CA PHE A 456 -8.04 20.44 19.29
C PHE A 456 -8.14 18.92 19.20
N ASP A 457 -7.17 18.31 18.53
CA ASP A 457 -7.07 16.85 18.39
C ASP A 457 -6.02 16.31 19.34
N LEU A 458 -6.37 15.23 20.05
CA LEU A 458 -5.51 14.41 20.88
C LEU A 458 -5.28 13.09 20.14
N PRO A 459 -4.14 12.90 19.47
CA PRO A 459 -3.81 11.64 18.83
C PRO A 459 -3.66 10.55 19.89
N LEU A 460 -4.13 9.34 19.58
CA LEU A 460 -4.08 8.22 20.52
C LEU A 460 -2.91 7.28 20.21
N PHE A 461 -2.86 6.73 18.99
CA PHE A 461 -1.88 5.76 18.50
C PHE A 461 -2.02 5.65 16.97
N THR A 462 -1.07 4.99 16.30
CA THR A 462 -1.15 4.67 14.87
C THR A 462 -1.40 3.17 14.71
N ILE A 463 -2.35 2.79 13.85
CA ILE A 463 -2.56 1.40 13.44
C ILE A 463 -2.02 1.23 12.02
N PRO A 464 -0.84 0.62 11.83
CA PRO A 464 -0.39 0.23 10.51
C PRO A 464 -1.08 -1.08 10.09
N TRP A 465 -1.50 -1.12 8.83
CA TRP A 465 -1.91 -2.33 8.15
C TRP A 465 -1.07 -2.46 6.88
N ALA A 466 -0.26 -3.50 6.76
CA ALA A 466 0.44 -3.82 5.53
C ALA A 466 -0.41 -4.79 4.69
N PRO A 467 -1.27 -4.31 3.77
CA PRO A 467 -2.00 -5.19 2.85
C PRO A 467 -1.07 -6.07 2.00
N TYR A 468 0.16 -5.60 1.76
CA TYR A 468 1.16 -6.30 0.99
C TYR A 468 2.54 -5.96 1.52
N GLU A 469 3.34 -6.99 1.80
CA GLU A 469 4.75 -6.89 2.17
C GLU A 469 5.41 -8.17 1.68
N GLY A 470 6.30 -8.06 0.69
CA GLY A 470 7.03 -9.22 0.21
C GLY A 470 7.50 -9.11 -1.24
N PRO A 471 8.01 -10.23 -1.78
CA PRO A 471 8.48 -10.31 -3.15
C PRO A 471 7.31 -10.20 -4.12
N LEU A 472 7.49 -9.33 -5.12
CA LEU A 472 6.58 -9.09 -6.22
C LEU A 472 7.10 -9.85 -7.45
N ASP A 473 6.38 -10.89 -7.85
CA ASP A 473 6.70 -11.70 -9.03
C ASP A 473 6.09 -11.02 -10.27
N LEU A 474 6.95 -10.46 -11.12
CA LEU A 474 6.56 -9.81 -12.37
C LEU A 474 6.69 -10.84 -13.50
N PRO A 475 5.59 -11.36 -14.05
CA PRO A 475 5.61 -12.46 -15.03
C PRO A 475 6.05 -11.97 -16.42
N PHE A 476 7.32 -11.57 -16.56
CA PHE A 476 7.88 -11.15 -17.84
C PHE A 476 7.80 -12.30 -18.85
N ASN A 477 7.37 -11.98 -20.08
CA ASN A 477 7.45 -12.95 -21.16
C ASN A 477 8.91 -13.20 -21.58
N ASP A 478 9.17 -14.38 -22.12
CA ASP A 478 10.43 -14.65 -22.81
C ASP A 478 10.53 -13.80 -24.09
N ALA A 479 11.73 -13.31 -24.38
CA ALA A 479 12.07 -12.60 -25.59
C ALA A 479 12.91 -13.49 -26.51
N GLU A 480 12.48 -13.66 -27.77
CA GLU A 480 13.25 -14.41 -28.75
C GLU A 480 14.45 -13.61 -29.27
N LEU A 481 15.65 -14.20 -29.21
CA LEU A 481 16.87 -13.72 -29.87
C LEU A 481 17.01 -14.46 -31.20
N ASN A 482 16.90 -13.77 -32.34
CA ASN A 482 16.97 -14.37 -33.67
C ASN A 482 17.95 -13.62 -34.60
N PHE A 483 19.17 -14.13 -34.67
CA PHE A 483 20.25 -13.67 -35.54
C PHE A 483 20.50 -14.62 -36.73
N SER A 484 19.48 -15.40 -37.12
CA SER A 484 19.55 -16.32 -38.28
C SER A 484 19.44 -15.61 -39.64
N GLY A 485 18.91 -14.38 -39.64
CA GLY A 485 18.53 -13.68 -40.87
C GLY A 485 17.26 -14.22 -41.54
N THR A 486 16.54 -15.14 -40.88
CA THR A 486 15.24 -15.67 -41.33
C THR A 486 14.15 -15.42 -40.29
N PRO A 487 12.89 -15.14 -40.68
CA PRO A 487 11.85 -14.86 -39.72
C PRO A 487 11.45 -16.10 -38.92
N SER A 488 11.23 -15.92 -37.63
CA SER A 488 10.83 -16.99 -36.72
C SER A 488 9.55 -17.71 -37.18
N GLN A 489 9.53 -19.01 -36.89
CA GLN A 489 8.37 -19.90 -37.04
C GLN A 489 7.77 -20.28 -35.69
N GLY A 490 8.24 -19.67 -34.59
CA GLY A 490 7.70 -19.87 -33.25
C GLY A 490 6.28 -19.31 -33.11
N ASP A 491 5.64 -19.67 -32.00
CA ASP A 491 4.31 -19.17 -31.68
C ASP A 491 4.37 -17.66 -31.36
N VAL A 492 3.35 -16.93 -31.83
CA VAL A 492 3.19 -15.49 -31.55
C VAL A 492 2.75 -15.32 -30.10
N THR A 493 3.47 -14.47 -29.36
CA THR A 493 3.18 -14.17 -27.95
C THR A 493 2.42 -12.87 -27.77
N ASP A 494 2.53 -11.93 -28.71
CA ASP A 494 1.81 -10.66 -28.71
C ASP A 494 1.45 -10.20 -30.14
N TRP A 495 0.24 -9.67 -30.29
CA TRP A 495 -0.31 -9.12 -31.53
C TRP A 495 -0.40 -7.59 -31.51
N PHE A 496 0.16 -6.94 -30.49
CA PHE A 496 0.13 -5.49 -30.27
C PHE A 496 -1.29 -4.92 -30.38
N THR A 497 -2.24 -5.64 -29.78
CA THR A 497 -3.66 -5.32 -29.88
C THR A 497 -4.29 -5.23 -28.50
N GLU A 498 -4.81 -4.06 -28.17
CA GLU A 498 -5.63 -3.83 -26.98
C GLU A 498 -7.03 -3.38 -27.39
N ARG A 499 -8.04 -3.80 -26.62
CA ARG A 499 -9.40 -3.31 -26.77
C ARG A 499 -9.78 -2.44 -25.57
N PHE A 500 -9.89 -1.15 -25.80
CA PHE A 500 -10.36 -0.18 -24.81
C PHE A 500 -11.89 -0.26 -24.69
N ILE A 501 -12.41 -0.49 -23.49
CA ILE A 501 -13.86 -0.45 -23.21
C ILE A 501 -14.25 0.92 -22.63
N VAL A 502 -13.35 1.50 -21.83
CA VAL A 502 -13.42 2.85 -21.26
C VAL A 502 -11.98 3.36 -21.16
N ASN A 503 -11.78 4.67 -21.24
CA ASN A 503 -10.48 5.34 -21.11
C ASN A 503 -9.42 4.82 -22.09
N ASN A 504 -9.59 5.12 -23.39
CA ASN A 504 -8.50 4.97 -24.36
C ASN A 504 -7.30 5.81 -23.89
N ASP A 505 -6.17 5.13 -23.77
CA ASP A 505 -5.01 5.61 -23.05
C ASP A 505 -3.91 6.12 -24.00
N LEU A 506 -4.21 6.19 -25.31
CA LEU A 506 -3.30 6.60 -26.40
C LEU A 506 -3.15 8.12 -26.60
N SER A 507 -3.77 8.93 -25.73
CA SER A 507 -3.72 10.39 -25.81
C SER A 507 -2.30 10.92 -25.59
N TYR A 508 -1.84 11.81 -26.48
CA TYR A 508 -0.47 12.38 -26.45
C TYR A 508 0.63 11.32 -26.54
N LYS A 509 0.36 10.18 -27.16
CA LYS A 509 1.33 9.10 -27.37
C LYS A 509 1.67 8.94 -28.86
N ARG A 510 2.89 8.49 -29.12
CA ARG A 510 3.34 8.00 -30.43
C ARG A 510 3.81 6.58 -30.24
N ILE A 511 3.21 5.65 -30.97
CA ILE A 511 3.67 4.26 -30.99
C ILE A 511 4.41 4.02 -32.30
N GLN A 512 5.64 3.53 -32.20
CA GLN A 512 6.46 3.12 -33.32
C GLN A 512 6.59 1.60 -33.36
N PHE A 513 6.10 0.98 -34.44
CA PHE A 513 6.31 -0.43 -34.73
C PHE A 513 7.53 -0.62 -35.64
N ILE A 514 8.56 -1.28 -35.14
CA ILE A 514 9.80 -1.57 -35.87
C ILE A 514 9.76 -3.05 -36.29
N PRO A 515 9.84 -3.36 -37.60
CA PRO A 515 9.88 -4.76 -38.05
C PRO A 515 11.02 -5.54 -37.38
N SER A 516 10.72 -6.76 -36.96
CA SER A 516 11.66 -7.68 -36.31
C SER A 516 11.56 -9.08 -36.92
N MET A 517 12.58 -9.91 -36.67
CA MET A 517 12.61 -11.31 -37.14
C MET A 517 12.04 -12.30 -36.13
N THR A 518 11.45 -11.80 -35.04
CA THR A 518 10.82 -12.63 -33.99
C THR A 518 9.45 -13.14 -34.42
N SER A 519 8.86 -14.05 -33.65
CA SER A 519 7.50 -14.57 -33.93
C SER A 519 6.45 -13.45 -34.04
N ASN A 520 6.57 -12.39 -33.24
CA ASN A 520 5.66 -11.23 -33.21
C ASN A 520 5.81 -10.28 -34.42
N ARG A 521 6.87 -10.44 -35.24
CA ARG A 521 7.19 -9.65 -36.47
C ARG A 521 7.46 -8.16 -36.30
N TYR A 522 7.11 -7.58 -35.16
CA TYR A 522 7.42 -6.21 -34.80
C TYR A 522 7.92 -6.16 -33.36
N THR A 523 8.60 -5.06 -33.03
CA THR A 523 8.79 -4.56 -31.68
C THR A 523 8.16 -3.18 -31.60
N ALA A 524 7.46 -2.86 -30.52
CA ALA A 524 6.77 -1.58 -30.36
C ALA A 524 7.48 -0.69 -29.34
N CYS A 525 7.70 0.57 -29.66
CA CYS A 525 8.19 1.59 -28.73
C CYS A 525 7.15 2.70 -28.59
N ILE A 526 7.05 3.31 -27.41
CA ILE A 526 6.13 4.42 -27.16
C ILE A 526 6.92 5.66 -26.74
N ASP A 527 6.50 6.80 -27.27
CA ASP A 527 7.09 8.10 -26.98
C ASP A 527 5.99 9.14 -26.71
N PRO A 528 6.24 10.13 -25.83
CA PRO A 528 5.36 11.28 -25.69
C PRO A 528 5.24 12.06 -27.01
N ALA A 529 4.00 12.41 -27.38
CA ALA A 529 3.68 13.15 -28.58
C ALA A 529 3.02 14.50 -28.24
N THR A 530 3.67 15.59 -28.66
CA THR A 530 3.13 16.96 -28.52
C THR A 530 2.66 17.54 -29.86
N ALA A 531 2.90 16.82 -30.96
CA ALA A 531 2.51 17.20 -32.32
C ALA A 531 2.49 15.96 -33.24
N TYR A 532 1.87 16.09 -34.42
CA TYR A 532 1.92 15.07 -35.46
C TYR A 532 3.35 14.73 -35.88
N GLY A 533 3.62 13.45 -36.18
CA GLY A 533 4.92 13.01 -36.68
C GLY A 533 5.28 13.56 -38.07
N THR A 534 4.27 13.97 -38.85
CA THR A 534 4.43 14.74 -40.07
C THR A 534 3.30 15.76 -40.12
N ASP A 535 3.63 17.02 -40.36
CA ASP A 535 2.67 18.12 -40.45
C ASP A 535 1.66 17.85 -41.57
N PRO A 536 0.34 17.84 -41.30
CA PRO A 536 -0.68 17.59 -42.32
C PRO A 536 -0.87 18.74 -43.31
N ALA A 537 -0.23 19.89 -43.10
CA ALA A 537 -0.38 21.04 -43.99
C ALA A 537 -0.02 20.72 -45.45
N GLY A 538 -1.01 20.83 -46.33
CA GLY A 538 -0.86 20.58 -47.77
C GLY A 538 -1.02 19.10 -48.18
N HIS A 539 -1.38 18.22 -47.24
CA HIS A 539 -1.82 16.86 -47.55
C HIS A 539 -3.14 16.87 -48.34
N THR A 540 -3.42 15.78 -49.05
CA THR A 540 -4.63 15.65 -49.87
C THR A 540 -5.81 15.25 -48.98
N PRO A 541 -6.91 16.03 -48.93
CA PRO A 541 -8.08 15.67 -48.14
C PRO A 541 -8.79 14.42 -48.69
N LEU A 542 -9.31 13.59 -47.80
CA LEU A 542 -10.16 12.43 -48.07
C LEU A 542 -11.55 12.71 -47.50
N PRO A 543 -12.51 13.20 -48.32
CA PRO A 543 -13.85 13.54 -47.84
C PRO A 543 -14.66 12.26 -47.62
N LEU A 544 -14.52 11.67 -46.44
CA LEU A 544 -15.26 10.49 -45.99
C LEU A 544 -16.45 10.92 -45.14
N GLY A 545 -17.59 10.26 -45.33
CA GLY A 545 -18.77 10.39 -44.48
C GLY A 545 -18.77 9.35 -43.36
N ASP A 546 -19.92 9.20 -42.71
CA ASP A 546 -20.17 8.16 -41.71
C ASP A 546 -20.00 6.77 -42.34
N ASP A 547 -19.29 5.87 -41.65
CA ASP A 547 -19.07 4.48 -42.07
C ASP A 547 -18.59 4.33 -43.54
N ALA A 548 -17.52 5.04 -43.92
CA ALA A 548 -17.01 5.09 -45.30
C ALA A 548 -15.51 4.82 -45.43
N PHE A 549 -15.02 4.57 -46.65
CA PHE A 549 -13.60 4.38 -46.94
C PHE A 549 -13.15 5.04 -48.26
N ALA A 550 -11.85 5.30 -48.38
CA ALA A 550 -11.19 5.70 -49.63
C ALA A 550 -10.05 4.73 -49.96
N GLU A 551 -9.99 4.28 -51.21
CA GLU A 551 -8.88 3.50 -51.75
C GLU A 551 -7.72 4.41 -52.18
N ILE A 552 -6.50 4.04 -51.80
CA ILE A 552 -5.27 4.76 -52.12
C ILE A 552 -4.29 3.80 -52.79
N THR A 553 -3.93 4.09 -54.04
CA THR A 553 -2.89 3.37 -54.78
C THR A 553 -1.59 4.18 -54.79
N LEU A 554 -0.50 3.55 -54.41
CA LEU A 554 0.83 4.16 -54.37
C LEU A 554 1.42 4.31 -55.76
N SER A 555 1.99 5.49 -56.00
CA SER A 555 2.59 5.84 -57.29
C SER A 555 4.07 5.49 -57.35
N GLY A 556 4.62 5.32 -58.55
CA GLY A 556 6.05 5.13 -58.77
C GLY A 556 6.59 3.75 -58.39
N GLY A 557 5.73 2.72 -58.37
CA GLY A 557 6.11 1.35 -57.99
C GLY A 557 6.53 1.24 -56.52
N LYS A 558 5.98 2.11 -55.67
CA LYS A 558 6.21 2.11 -54.22
C LYS A 558 5.19 1.20 -53.54
N SER A 559 5.61 0.60 -52.45
CA SER A 559 4.79 -0.29 -51.63
C SER A 559 5.01 0.00 -50.15
N VAL A 560 4.02 -0.38 -49.35
CA VAL A 560 4.10 -0.46 -47.88
C VAL A 560 4.02 -1.92 -47.45
N TRP A 561 4.46 -2.22 -46.23
CA TRP A 561 4.58 -3.58 -45.73
C TRP A 561 3.83 -3.73 -44.40
N LEU A 562 3.03 -4.78 -44.29
CA LEU A 562 2.37 -5.18 -43.05
C LEU A 562 2.63 -6.67 -42.81
N TYR A 563 3.25 -7.01 -41.67
CA TYR A 563 3.59 -8.40 -41.30
C TYR A 563 4.34 -9.17 -42.42
N GLY A 564 5.24 -8.49 -43.13
CA GLY A 564 6.05 -9.07 -44.21
C GLY A 564 5.32 -9.26 -45.54
N VAL A 565 4.08 -8.77 -45.67
CA VAL A 565 3.33 -8.76 -46.94
C VAL A 565 3.41 -7.37 -47.56
N GLU A 566 3.75 -7.33 -48.85
CA GLU A 566 3.86 -6.10 -49.65
C GLU A 566 2.50 -5.68 -50.22
N TYR A 567 2.20 -4.38 -50.13
CA TYR A 567 0.98 -3.79 -50.67
C TYR A 567 1.29 -2.48 -51.42
N ASP A 568 0.80 -2.37 -52.65
CA ASP A 568 0.83 -1.13 -53.44
C ASP A 568 -0.46 -0.30 -53.27
N THR A 569 -1.47 -0.86 -52.61
CA THR A 569 -2.80 -0.28 -52.41
C THR A 569 -3.24 -0.51 -50.97
N PHE A 570 -3.89 0.49 -50.37
CA PHE A 570 -4.52 0.39 -49.05
C PHE A 570 -5.80 1.23 -49.01
N TYR A 571 -6.61 1.04 -47.99
CA TYR A 571 -7.91 1.69 -47.83
C TYR A 571 -7.96 2.41 -46.49
N VAL A 572 -8.30 3.70 -46.52
CA VAL A 572 -8.44 4.55 -45.34
C VAL A 572 -9.91 4.57 -44.93
N GLY A 573 -10.23 4.11 -43.72
CA GLY A 573 -11.58 4.15 -43.17
C GLY A 573 -11.87 5.45 -42.41
N SER A 574 -13.12 5.91 -42.44
CA SER A 574 -13.61 7.05 -41.63
C SER A 574 -13.39 6.81 -40.15
N ASN A 575 -13.50 5.55 -39.74
CA ASN A 575 -13.52 5.06 -38.37
C ASN A 575 -12.11 4.76 -37.81
N GLY A 576 -11.09 5.55 -38.18
CA GLY A 576 -9.78 5.53 -37.51
C GLY A 576 -8.87 4.33 -37.80
N TYR A 577 -9.00 3.69 -38.96
CA TYR A 577 -8.18 2.54 -39.37
C TYR A 577 -7.76 2.55 -40.84
N ILE A 578 -6.76 1.71 -41.16
CA ILE A 578 -6.30 1.38 -42.50
C ILE A 578 -6.44 -0.13 -42.72
N THR A 579 -6.94 -0.55 -43.88
CA THR A 579 -6.93 -1.95 -44.32
C THR A 579 -6.14 -2.10 -45.62
N PHE A 580 -5.64 -3.30 -45.92
CA PHE A 580 -4.69 -3.49 -47.03
C PHE A 580 -5.22 -4.34 -48.20
N THR A 581 -6.33 -5.08 -48.01
CA THR A 581 -6.88 -5.97 -49.04
C THR A 581 -8.19 -5.48 -49.65
N GLU A 582 -9.07 -4.90 -48.84
CA GLU A 582 -10.35 -4.32 -49.27
C GLU A 582 -10.76 -3.19 -48.33
N GLY A 583 -11.64 -2.30 -48.78
CA GLY A 583 -12.25 -1.28 -47.94
C GLY A 583 -13.20 -1.85 -46.90
N ASP A 584 -13.41 -1.12 -45.81
CA ASP A 584 -14.28 -1.54 -44.71
C ASP A 584 -15.14 -0.38 -44.20
N THR A 585 -16.28 -0.72 -43.61
CA THR A 585 -17.26 0.22 -43.01
C THR A 585 -17.60 -0.18 -41.58
N ALA A 586 -16.81 -1.07 -40.96
CA ALA A 586 -17.03 -1.44 -39.57
C ALA A 586 -16.78 -0.25 -38.64
N LYS A 587 -17.53 -0.20 -37.54
CA LYS A 587 -17.51 0.89 -36.56
C LYS A 587 -17.46 0.44 -35.11
N SER A 588 -17.30 -0.85 -34.90
CA SER A 588 -17.24 -1.43 -33.56
C SER A 588 -15.88 -2.05 -33.35
N GLU A 589 -15.22 -1.61 -32.31
CA GLU A 589 -13.88 -1.97 -31.85
C GLU A 589 -13.84 -3.36 -31.21
N THR A 590 -14.18 -4.37 -32.00
CA THR A 590 -14.08 -5.78 -31.60
C THR A 590 -12.87 -6.44 -32.23
N TYR A 591 -12.29 -7.44 -31.55
CA TYR A 591 -11.22 -8.27 -32.11
C TYR A 591 -11.66 -8.94 -33.42
N ASP A 592 -12.91 -9.41 -33.50
CA ASP A 592 -13.47 -9.98 -34.73
C ASP A 592 -13.41 -8.99 -35.90
N ASN A 593 -13.76 -7.73 -35.67
CA ASN A 593 -13.69 -6.71 -36.71
C ASN A 593 -12.23 -6.35 -37.04
N HIS A 594 -11.37 -6.22 -36.04
CA HIS A 594 -9.96 -5.88 -36.24
C HIS A 594 -9.24 -6.94 -37.08
N PHE A 595 -9.32 -8.21 -36.69
CA PHE A 595 -8.60 -9.33 -37.31
C PHE A 595 -9.27 -9.91 -38.57
N ARG A 596 -10.47 -9.47 -38.95
CA ARG A 596 -11.14 -9.93 -40.18
C ARG A 596 -10.35 -9.57 -41.45
N LEU A 597 -9.59 -8.47 -41.42
CA LEU A 597 -8.79 -7.97 -42.53
C LEU A 597 -7.38 -7.62 -42.03
N PRO A 598 -6.33 -7.67 -42.87
CA PRO A 598 -5.06 -7.05 -42.53
C PRO A 598 -5.29 -5.57 -42.29
N ARG A 599 -5.12 -5.14 -41.03
CA ARG A 599 -5.58 -3.84 -40.53
C ARG A 599 -4.56 -3.21 -39.59
N VAL A 600 -4.43 -1.89 -39.68
CA VAL A 600 -3.82 -1.06 -38.64
C VAL A 600 -4.92 -0.17 -38.06
N SER A 601 -5.09 -0.19 -36.74
CA SER A 601 -6.15 0.53 -36.02
C SER A 601 -5.54 1.42 -34.95
N GLY A 602 -5.60 2.74 -35.16
CA GLY A 602 -5.09 3.72 -34.18
C GLY A 602 -6.18 4.31 -33.28
N MET A 603 -7.39 4.50 -33.82
CA MET A 603 -8.51 5.18 -33.15
C MET A 603 -9.85 4.46 -33.38
N PHE A 604 -9.83 3.16 -33.71
CA PHE A 604 -11.00 2.43 -34.22
C PHE A 604 -12.26 2.62 -33.35
N ASP A 605 -13.23 3.38 -33.85
CA ASP A 605 -14.47 3.79 -33.16
C ASP A 605 -15.53 4.25 -34.19
N ASP A 606 -16.77 4.54 -33.77
CA ASP A 606 -17.89 5.10 -34.57
C ASP A 606 -17.69 6.61 -34.83
N LEU A 607 -16.65 6.93 -35.60
CA LEU A 607 -16.22 8.30 -35.90
C LEU A 607 -16.99 8.94 -37.05
N LYS A 608 -17.12 10.28 -37.01
CA LYS A 608 -17.90 11.06 -37.99
C LYS A 608 -17.09 12.25 -38.53
N PRO A 609 -16.13 12.01 -39.44
CA PRO A 609 -15.28 13.06 -39.97
C PRO A 609 -16.06 14.26 -40.50
N GLN A 610 -17.22 14.03 -41.13
CA GLN A 610 -18.09 15.08 -41.66
C GLN A 610 -18.67 16.06 -40.63
N ASP A 611 -18.65 15.72 -39.32
CA ASP A 611 -19.25 16.52 -38.26
C ASP A 611 -18.27 17.54 -37.62
N GLY A 612 -17.05 17.66 -38.14
CA GLY A 612 -16.11 18.70 -37.71
C GLY A 612 -14.63 18.42 -37.93
N GLY A 613 -14.26 17.21 -38.33
CA GLY A 613 -12.88 16.79 -38.54
C GLY A 613 -12.47 16.69 -40.01
N GLU A 614 -11.21 16.30 -40.22
CA GLU A 614 -10.65 16.07 -41.55
C GLU A 614 -9.77 14.82 -41.55
N ILE A 615 -9.93 14.01 -42.59
CA ILE A 615 -8.99 12.94 -42.92
C ILE A 615 -8.16 13.41 -44.11
N SER A 616 -6.83 13.31 -44.03
CA SER A 616 -5.93 13.66 -45.12
C SER A 616 -4.81 12.65 -45.28
N TRP A 617 -4.19 12.63 -46.46
CA TRP A 617 -3.07 11.74 -46.73
C TRP A 617 -1.99 12.37 -47.62
N ALA A 618 -0.78 11.83 -47.54
CA ALA A 618 0.32 12.16 -48.44
C ALA A 618 1.24 10.96 -48.69
N GLN A 619 1.71 10.84 -49.93
CA GLN A 619 2.83 9.98 -50.29
C GLN A 619 4.12 10.82 -50.31
N LEU A 620 5.04 10.52 -49.42
CA LEU A 620 6.38 11.11 -49.34
C LEU A 620 7.42 10.16 -50.01
N PRO A 621 8.67 10.60 -50.24
CA PRO A 621 9.67 9.78 -50.92
C PRO A 621 9.98 8.43 -50.23
N ASP A 622 9.85 8.40 -48.91
CA ASP A 622 10.24 7.31 -48.01
C ASP A 622 9.08 6.74 -47.18
N ARG A 623 7.90 7.38 -47.17
CA ARG A 623 6.76 6.97 -46.34
C ARG A 623 5.41 7.43 -46.89
N VAL A 624 4.36 6.88 -46.31
CA VAL A 624 2.97 7.32 -46.50
C VAL A 624 2.47 7.82 -45.17
N VAL A 625 1.68 8.89 -45.19
CA VAL A 625 1.09 9.47 -43.99
C VAL A 625 -0.41 9.59 -44.20
N VAL A 626 -1.18 9.13 -43.22
CA VAL A 626 -2.62 9.35 -43.12
C VAL A 626 -2.87 10.03 -41.78
N THR A 627 -3.69 11.07 -41.76
CA THR A 627 -3.97 11.88 -40.58
C THR A 627 -5.47 11.97 -40.41
N TRP A 628 -5.96 11.63 -39.21
CA TRP A 628 -7.29 11.97 -38.72
C TRP A 628 -7.11 13.16 -37.76
N ASP A 629 -7.58 14.34 -38.15
CA ASP A 629 -7.49 15.56 -37.34
C ASP A 629 -8.91 15.97 -36.90
N GLN A 630 -9.11 16.06 -35.58
CA GLN A 630 -10.39 16.46 -34.95
C GLN A 630 -11.62 15.66 -35.44
N VAL A 631 -11.41 14.41 -35.83
CA VAL A 631 -12.44 13.48 -36.32
C VAL A 631 -13.31 12.93 -35.19
#